data_AF-A0A536UVV9-F1
#
_entry.id   AF-A0A536UVV9-F1
#
_cell.length_a   1.000
_cell.length_b   1.000
_cell.length_c   1.000
_cell.angle_alpha   90.00
_cell.angle_beta   90.00
_cell.angle_gamma   90.00
#
_symmetry.space_group_name_H-M   'P 1'
#
loop_
_entity.id
_entity.type
_entity.pdbx_description
1 polymer ?
#
loop_
_entity_poly.entity_id
_entity_poly.type
_entity_poly.pdbx_seq_one_letter_code
_entity_poly.pdbx_strand_id
1 'polypeptide(L)' 'MVTLTMIHEATGAVAPAVAARVKAGARAVWRGLESVGRQRATAHLERLAAGYDNSQPELARRLRDAAHYCGSY' A
#
# COMPACT_ATOMS: atom_id res chain seq x y z
N MET A 1 -15.36 31.54 -36.62
CA MET A 1 -15.05 31.74 -35.18
C MET A 1 -15.37 30.46 -34.39
N VAL A 2 -14.81 29.31 -34.80
CA VAL A 2 -15.15 27.96 -34.28
C VAL A 2 -13.91 27.22 -33.76
N THR A 3 -12.73 27.56 -34.26
CA THR A 3 -11.45 26.93 -33.92
C THR A 3 -10.96 27.25 -32.50
N LEU A 4 -11.30 28.41 -31.94
CA LEU A 4 -10.84 28.79 -30.59
C LEU A 4 -11.62 28.06 -29.48
N THR A 5 -12.91 27.80 -29.69
CA THR A 5 -13.80 27.15 -28.72
C THR A 5 -13.45 25.67 -28.54
N MET A 6 -13.12 24.95 -29.62
CA MET A 6 -12.75 23.53 -29.55
C MET A 6 -11.41 23.29 -28.83
N ILE A 7 -10.46 24.22 -28.91
CA ILE A 7 -9.16 24.10 -28.22
C ILE A 7 -9.34 24.31 -26.70
N HIS A 8 -10.25 25.19 -26.29
CA HIS A 8 -10.55 25.43 -24.87
C HIS A 8 -11.29 24.24 -24.22
N GLU A 9 -12.24 23.62 -24.93
CA GLU A 9 -12.91 22.39 -24.44
C GLU A 9 -11.96 21.19 -24.39
N ALA A 10 -11.11 21.02 -25.41
CA ALA A 10 -10.12 19.95 -25.44
C ALA A 10 -9.10 20.06 -24.29
N THR A 11 -8.63 21.28 -23.99
CA THR A 11 -7.70 21.51 -22.86
C THR A 11 -8.38 21.36 -21.50
N GLY A 12 -9.65 21.77 -21.37
CA GLY A 12 -10.45 21.58 -20.16
C GLY A 12 -10.69 20.10 -19.80
N ALA A 13 -10.80 19.21 -20.79
CA ALA A 13 -10.99 17.77 -20.59
C ALA A 13 -9.67 17.00 -20.33
N VAL A 14 -8.53 17.52 -20.79
CA VAL A 14 -7.21 16.87 -20.61
C VAL A 14 -6.73 16.97 -19.16
N ALA A 15 -6.91 18.13 -18.51
CA ALA A 15 -6.49 18.33 -17.13
C ALA A 15 -7.09 17.31 -16.11
N PRO A 16 -8.41 17.04 -16.09
CA PRO A 16 -8.99 16.06 -15.18
C PRO A 16 -8.56 14.62 -15.51
N ALA A 17 -8.36 14.29 -16.79
CA ALA A 17 -7.87 12.97 -17.20
C ALA A 17 -6.42 12.73 -16.70
N VAL A 18 -5.55 13.74 -16.81
CA VAL A 18 -4.19 13.67 -16.27
C VAL A 18 -4.21 13.56 -14.75
N ALA A 19 -5.02 14.37 -14.05
CA ALA A 19 -5.16 14.31 -12.60
C ALA A 19 -5.66 12.93 -12.11
N ALA A 20 -6.62 12.32 -12.82
CA ALA A 20 -7.11 10.99 -12.52
C ALA A 20 -6.01 9.91 -12.65
N ARG A 21 -5.18 9.99 -13.70
CA ARG A 21 -4.05 9.08 -13.91
C ARG A 21 -2.98 9.24 -12.83
N VAL A 22 -2.65 10.47 -12.46
CA VAL A 22 -1.71 10.75 -11.36
C VAL A 22 -2.23 10.18 -10.04
N LYS A 23 -3.52 10.37 -9.73
CA LYS A 23 -4.16 9.81 -8.52
C LYS A 23 -4.20 8.28 -8.54
N ALA A 24 -4.41 7.66 -9.71
CA ALA A 24 -4.34 6.20 -9.84
C ALA A 24 -2.91 5.70 -9.62
N GLY A 25 -1.91 6.35 -10.21
CA GLY A 25 -0.49 6.03 -10.02
C GLY A 25 -0.06 6.15 -8.56
N ALA A 26 -0.41 7.26 -7.88
CA ALA A 26 -0.11 7.46 -6.47
C ALA A 26 -0.75 6.36 -5.58
N ARG A 27 -1.98 5.95 -5.88
CA ARG A 27 -2.63 4.83 -5.17
C ARG A 27 -1.92 3.50 -5.41
N ALA A 28 -1.47 3.24 -6.63
CA ALA A 28 -0.72 2.02 -6.94
C ALA A 28 0.62 1.98 -6.19
N VAL A 29 1.35 3.10 -6.17
CA VAL A 29 2.61 3.23 -5.41
C VAL A 29 2.34 3.04 -3.92
N TRP A 30 1.31 3.68 -3.36
CA TRP A 30 0.93 3.51 -1.96
C TRP A 30 0.65 2.04 -1.64
N ARG A 31 -0.17 1.36 -2.45
CA ARG A 31 -0.46 -0.07 -2.26
C ARG A 31 0.79 -0.95 -2.35
N GLY A 32 1.72 -0.62 -3.25
CA GLY A 32 3.01 -1.31 -3.34
C GLY A 32 3.84 -1.14 -2.07
N LEU A 33 3.98 0.09 -1.58
CA LEU A 33 4.70 0.38 -0.33
C LEU A 33 4.03 -0.27 0.88
N GLU A 34 2.69 -0.24 0.92
CA GLU A 34 1.89 -0.90 1.96
C GLU A 34 2.15 -2.41 1.97
N SER A 35 2.14 -3.07 0.81
CA SER A 35 2.44 -4.49 0.67
C SER A 35 3.86 -4.82 1.14
N VAL A 36 4.86 -4.02 0.75
CA VAL A 36 6.26 -4.21 1.19
C VAL A 36 6.39 -4.01 2.70
N GLY A 37 5.71 -2.99 3.25
CA GLY A 37 5.64 -2.75 4.69
C GLY A 37 5.05 -3.94 5.45
N ARG A 38 3.93 -4.49 4.97
CA ARG A 38 3.28 -5.68 5.56
C ARG A 38 4.19 -6.90 5.55
N GLN A 39 4.87 -7.17 4.42
CA GLN A 39 5.84 -8.27 4.34
C GLN A 39 6.99 -8.11 5.33
N ARG A 40 7.56 -6.91 5.43
CA ARG A 40 8.65 -6.62 6.39
C ARG A 40 8.20 -6.75 7.84
N ALA A 41 7.01 -6.25 8.16
CA ALA A 41 6.44 -6.35 9.51
C ALA A 41 6.19 -7.81 9.90
N THR A 42 5.58 -8.60 9.00
CA THR A 42 5.33 -10.04 9.19
C THR A 42 6.64 -10.79 9.46
N ALA A 43 7.65 -10.62 8.60
CA ALA A 43 8.94 -11.27 8.77
C ALA A 43 9.67 -10.83 10.06
N HIS A 44 9.49 -9.59 10.50
CA HIS A 44 10.07 -9.12 11.75
C HIS A 44 9.38 -9.76 12.96
N LEU A 45 8.05 -9.84 12.96
CA LEU A 45 7.26 -10.47 14.02
C LEU A 45 7.56 -11.96 14.14
N GLU A 46 7.69 -12.68 13.02
CA GLU A 46 8.07 -14.10 13.02
C GLU A 46 9.47 -14.33 13.61
N ARG A 47 10.44 -13.48 13.25
CA ARG A 47 11.80 -13.53 13.84
C ARG A 47 11.78 -13.28 15.34
N LEU A 48 11.00 -12.31 15.82
CA LEU A 48 10.83 -12.07 17.25
C LEU A 48 10.19 -13.28 17.93
N ALA A 49 9.15 -13.86 17.34
CA ALA A 49 8.49 -15.04 17.87
C ALA A 49 9.46 -16.22 18.04
N ALA A 50 10.32 -16.45 17.05
CA ALA A 50 11.35 -17.49 17.13
C ALA A 50 12.36 -17.24 18.26
N GLY A 51 12.71 -15.97 18.52
CA GLY A 51 13.60 -15.60 19.64
C GLY A 51 13.00 -15.86 21.02
N TYR A 52 11.67 -15.79 21.15
CA TYR A 52 10.96 -15.98 22.41
C TYR A 52 10.41 -17.40 22.63
N ASP A 53 10.54 -18.30 21.66
CA ASP A 53 9.84 -19.59 21.66
C ASP A 53 10.09 -20.43 22.92
N ASN A 54 11.33 -20.43 23.41
CA ASN A 54 11.73 -21.21 24.60
C ASN A 54 11.63 -20.43 25.92
N SER A 55 11.67 -19.10 25.88
CA SER A 55 11.70 -18.27 27.09
C SER A 55 10.32 -17.75 27.48
N GLN A 56 9.50 -17.41 26.50
CA GLN A 56 8.17 -16.83 26.67
C GLN A 56 7.23 -17.34 25.56
N PRO A 57 6.75 -18.59 25.65
CA PRO A 57 5.99 -19.22 24.56
C PRO A 57 4.65 -18.53 24.27
N GLU A 58 4.00 -17.96 25.29
CA GLU A 58 2.77 -17.19 25.11
C GLU A 58 3.00 -15.88 24.33
N LEU A 59 4.15 -15.22 24.56
CA LEU A 59 4.54 -14.04 23.78
C LEU A 59 4.85 -14.43 22.34
N ALA A 60 5.59 -15.54 22.14
CA ALA A 60 5.88 -16.06 20.81
C ALA A 60 4.60 -16.37 20.01
N ARG A 61 3.59 -16.97 20.66
CA ARG A 61 2.27 -17.22 20.06
C ARG A 61 1.59 -15.93 19.61
N ARG A 62 1.50 -14.93 20.49
CA ARG A 62 0.90 -13.62 20.16
C ARG A 62 1.60 -12.90 19.01
N LEU A 63 2.92 -13.02 18.92
CA LEU A 63 3.71 -12.45 17.83
C LEU A 63 3.40 -13.14 16.49
N ARG A 64 3.20 -14.46 16.47
CA ARG A 64 2.75 -15.18 15.27
C ARG A 64 1.32 -14.80 14.87
N ASP A 65 0.42 -14.68 15.84
CA ASP A 65 -0.96 -14.24 15.58
C ASP A 65 -0.97 -12.83 14.96
N ALA A 66 -0.13 -11.92 15.48
CA ALA A 66 0.05 -10.58 14.92
C ALA A 66 0.67 -10.62 13.50
N ALA A 67 1.65 -11.51 13.26
CA ALA A 67 2.25 -11.69 11.93
C ALA A 67 1.20 -12.16 10.91
N HIS A 68 0.38 -13.14 11.29
CA HIS A 68 -0.74 -13.60 10.47
C HIS A 68 -1.74 -12.48 10.17
N TYR A 69 -2.14 -11.71 11.18
CA TYR A 69 -3.03 -10.57 10.99
C TYR A 69 -2.46 -9.55 9.99
N CYS A 70 -1.16 -9.24 10.07
CA CYS A 70 -0.50 -8.35 9.11
C CYS A 70 -0.43 -8.92 7.69
N GLY A 71 -0.31 -10.25 7.53
CA GLY A 71 -0.25 -10.91 6.22
C GLY A 71 -1.60 -11.13 5.53
N SER A 72 -2.72 -10.93 6.24
CA SER A 72 -4.07 -11.29 5.78
C SER A 72 -4.79 -10.21 4.94
N TYR A 73 -4.20 -9.03 4.79
CA TYR A 73 -4.75 -7.87 4.06
C TYR A 73 -3.87 -7.48 2.86
#